data_AF-A0A9E2IEN0-F1
#
_entry.id   AF-A0A9E2IEN0-F1
#
_cell.length_a   1.000
_cell.length_b   1.000
_cell.length_c   1.000
_cell.angle_alpha   90.00
_cell.angle_beta   90.00
_cell.angle_gamma   90.00
#
_symmetry.space_group_name_H-M   'P 1'
#
loop_
_entity.id
_entity.type
_entity.pdbx_description
1 polymer ?
#
loop_
_entity_poly.entity_id
_entity_poly.type
_entity_poly.pdbx_seq_one_letter_code
_entity_poly.pdbx_strand_id
1 'polypeptide(L)'
;MSPCKKCTAKCCKYFAFQIDTPKNKNDFENVRWYLAHKNVKVFIEKRKWYMDIANSCRYLDENHRCQIYEKRPLVCREHDTTDCERGSGKFDHDYVFRNMEEFDKYLRVRFSRRK
;
A
#
# COMPACT_ATOMS: atom_id res chain seq x y z
N MET A 1 7.61 10.26 22.84
CA MET A 1 6.29 9.64 23.12
C MET A 1 5.80 9.04 21.81
N SER A 2 5.52 7.73 21.73
CA SER A 2 5.17 7.08 20.45
C SER A 2 3.92 7.76 19.84
N PRO A 3 3.99 8.27 18.59
CA PRO A 3 2.87 8.95 17.94
C PRO A 3 1.66 8.02 17.73
N CYS A 4 1.83 6.71 17.90
CA CYS A 4 0.77 5.72 17.80
C CYS A 4 -0.32 5.86 18.89
N LYS A 5 -0.02 6.44 20.06
CA LYS A 5 -1.00 6.56 21.16
C LYS A 5 -2.22 7.44 20.82
N LYS A 6 -2.09 8.36 19.86
CA LYS A 6 -3.17 9.26 19.38
C LYS A 6 -3.47 9.03 17.89
N CYS A 7 -3.09 7.88 17.35
CA CYS A 7 -3.28 7.54 15.94
C CYS A 7 -4.54 6.68 15.77
N THR A 8 -5.25 6.81 14.65
CA THR A 8 -6.42 5.99 14.30
C THR A 8 -6.06 4.61 13.72
N ALA A 9 -4.85 4.12 14.04
CA ALA A 9 -4.26 2.85 13.63
C ALA A 9 -4.34 2.56 12.12
N LYS A 10 -4.05 3.55 11.27
CA LYS A 10 -4.06 3.39 9.81
C LYS A 10 -3.20 2.21 9.33
N CYS A 11 -1.98 2.06 9.86
CA CYS A 11 -1.07 0.96 9.52
C CYS A 11 -1.57 -0.44 9.93
N CYS A 12 -2.63 -0.53 10.74
CA CYS A 12 -3.28 -1.79 11.09
C CYS A 12 -4.54 -2.05 10.25
N LYS A 13 -4.90 -1.16 9.32
CA LYS A 13 -6.11 -1.24 8.48
C LYS A 13 -5.84 -1.70 7.05
N TYR A 14 -4.59 -1.96 6.73
CA TYR A 14 -4.16 -2.51 5.46
C TYR A 14 -2.89 -3.32 5.65
N PHE A 15 -2.54 -4.11 4.65
CA PHE A 15 -1.20 -4.64 4.50
C PHE A 15 -0.75 -4.41 3.06
N ALA A 16 0.55 -4.16 2.90
CA ALA A 16 1.14 -3.99 1.59
C ALA A 16 2.34 -4.93 1.43
N PHE A 17 2.55 -5.41 0.22
CA PHE A 17 3.70 -6.25 -0.11
C PHE A 17 4.17 -5.96 -1.52
N GLN A 18 5.46 -6.21 -1.74
CA GLN A 18 6.06 -6.00 -3.05
C GLN A 18 5.54 -7.05 -4.03
N ILE A 19 5.15 -6.61 -5.22
CA ILE A 19 4.83 -7.46 -6.37
C ILE A 19 5.92 -7.31 -7.43
N ASP A 20 5.98 -8.27 -8.36
CA ASP A 20 6.92 -8.18 -9.47
C ASP A 20 6.59 -7.00 -10.38
N THR A 21 7.64 -6.30 -10.83
CA THR A 21 7.51 -5.23 -11.81
C THR A 21 6.96 -5.81 -13.11
N PRO A 22 5.80 -5.34 -13.62
CA PRO A 22 5.23 -5.82 -14.88
C PRO A 22 6.18 -5.55 -16.06
N LYS A 23 6.48 -6.60 -16.85
CA LYS A 23 7.42 -6.53 -17.99
C LYS A 23 6.74 -6.74 -19.33
N ASN A 24 5.67 -7.53 -19.36
CA ASN A 24 4.97 -7.89 -20.60
C ASN A 24 3.46 -7.57 -20.50
N LYS A 25 2.73 -7.72 -21.62
CA LYS A 25 1.30 -7.42 -21.70
C LYS A 25 0.47 -8.19 -20.67
N ASN A 26 0.77 -9.47 -20.47
CA ASN A 26 0.05 -10.32 -19.53
C ASN A 26 0.24 -9.86 -18.07
N ASP A 27 1.45 -9.40 -17.71
CA ASP A 27 1.68 -8.84 -16.38
C ASP A 27 0.84 -7.58 -16.14
N PHE A 28 0.66 -6.74 -17.18
CA PHE A 28 -0.22 -5.57 -17.09
C PHE A 28 -1.70 -5.97 -16.96
N GLU A 29 -2.14 -7.03 -17.63
CA GLU A 29 -3.50 -7.58 -17.43
C GLU A 29 -3.70 -8.11 -16.01
N ASN A 30 -2.70 -8.75 -15.41
CA ASN A 30 -2.76 -9.18 -14.01
C ASN A 30 -2.95 -7.98 -13.06
N VAL A 31 -2.26 -6.87 -13.30
CA VAL A 31 -2.44 -5.64 -12.50
C VAL A 31 -3.86 -5.08 -12.65
N ARG A 32 -4.43 -5.10 -13.87
CA ARG A 32 -5.84 -4.72 -14.05
C ARG A 32 -6.78 -5.63 -13.27
N TRP A 33 -6.54 -6.94 -13.32
CA TRP A 33 -7.33 -7.91 -12.58
C TRP A 33 -7.25 -7.66 -11.06
N TYR A 34 -6.08 -7.34 -10.50
CA TYR A 34 -5.96 -6.94 -9.10
C TYR A 34 -6.83 -5.70 -8.79
N LEU A 35 -6.74 -4.66 -9.63
CA LEU A 35 -7.46 -3.40 -9.48
C LEU A 35 -8.96 -3.49 -9.80
N ALA A 36 -9.44 -4.60 -10.36
CA ALA A 36 -10.86 -4.88 -10.53
C ALA A 36 -11.54 -5.28 -9.20
N HIS A 37 -10.77 -5.62 -8.16
CA HIS A 37 -11.30 -6.00 -6.86
C HIS A 37 -11.41 -4.78 -5.94
N LYS A 38 -12.46 -4.75 -5.12
CA LYS A 38 -12.64 -3.72 -4.09
C LYS A 38 -11.51 -3.79 -3.07
N ASN A 39 -11.17 -2.63 -2.48
CA ASN A 39 -10.17 -2.51 -1.41
C ASN A 39 -8.74 -2.88 -1.82
N VAL A 40 -8.44 -2.93 -3.13
CA VAL A 40 -7.10 -3.16 -3.65
C VAL A 40 -6.57 -1.86 -4.24
N LYS A 41 -5.30 -1.56 -3.97
CA LYS A 41 -4.53 -0.50 -4.61
C LYS A 41 -3.20 -1.07 -5.05
N VAL A 42 -2.64 -0.52 -6.12
CA VAL A 42 -1.27 -0.80 -6.56
C VAL A 42 -0.51 0.52 -6.58
N PHE A 43 0.68 0.55 -6.02
CA PHE A 43 1.50 1.75 -6.01
C PHE A 43 2.95 1.45 -6.38
N ILE A 44 3.65 2.48 -6.85
CA ILE A 44 5.05 2.42 -7.21
C ILE A 44 5.80 3.34 -6.27
N GLU A 45 6.86 2.82 -5.66
CA GLU A 45 7.76 3.58 -4.82
C GLU A 45 9.20 3.19 -5.15
N LYS A 46 10.06 4.16 -5.45
CA LYS A 46 11.48 3.93 -5.79
C LYS A 46 11.64 2.85 -6.88
N ARG A 47 10.78 2.91 -7.91
CA ARG A 47 10.70 1.95 -9.04
C ARG A 47 10.30 0.51 -8.67
N LYS A 48 9.91 0.24 -7.42
CA LYS A 48 9.35 -1.05 -6.99
C LYS A 48 7.83 -0.98 -6.96
N TRP A 49 7.19 -2.10 -7.26
CA TRP A 49 5.74 -2.20 -7.30
C TRP A 49 5.23 -2.87 -6.03
N TYR A 50 4.14 -2.35 -5.51
CA TYR A 50 3.52 -2.82 -4.30
C TYR A 50 2.02 -2.96 -4.51
N MET A 51 1.45 -3.99 -3.89
CA MET A 51 0.01 -4.13 -3.75
C MET A 51 -0.36 -3.82 -2.30
N ASP A 52 -1.37 -2.98 -2.12
CA ASP A 52 -1.98 -2.61 -0.84
C ASP A 52 -3.40 -3.15 -0.83
N ILE A 53 -3.72 -3.92 0.20
CA ILE A 53 -5.05 -4.45 0.45
C ILE A 53 -5.56 -3.83 1.74
N ALA A 54 -6.63 -3.04 1.62
CA ALA A 54 -7.34 -2.47 2.76
C ALA A 54 -8.13 -3.58 3.47
N ASN A 55 -7.48 -4.17 4.47
CA ASN A 55 -8.03 -5.22 5.30
C ASN A 55 -7.59 -5.00 6.75
N SER A 56 -8.58 -4.83 7.63
CA SER A 56 -8.33 -4.52 9.04
C SER A 56 -7.76 -5.71 9.79
N CYS A 57 -6.70 -5.46 10.55
CA CYS A 57 -6.10 -6.44 11.44
C CYS A 57 -7.13 -6.92 12.47
N ARG A 58 -7.29 -8.25 12.57
CA ARG A 58 -8.23 -8.89 13.50
C ARG A 58 -7.93 -8.65 14.98
N TYR A 59 -6.72 -8.19 15.32
CA TYR A 59 -6.29 -7.91 16.69
C TYR A 59 -6.35 -6.41 17.03
N LEU A 60 -7.00 -5.61 16.18
CA LEU A 60 -7.22 -4.18 16.44
C LEU A 60 -8.51 -4.01 17.25
N ASP A 61 -8.41 -3.38 18.43
CA ASP A 61 -9.58 -3.06 19.26
C ASP A 61 -10.31 -1.78 18.77
N GLU A 62 -11.49 -1.52 19.34
CA GLU A 62 -12.30 -0.33 19.05
C GLU A 62 -11.59 0.98 19.42
N ASN A 63 -10.62 0.92 20.33
CA ASN A 63 -9.79 2.05 20.75
C ASN A 63 -8.50 2.19 19.91
N HIS A 64 -8.41 1.50 18.78
CA HIS A 64 -7.25 1.53 17.86
C HIS A 64 -5.95 1.01 18.48
N ARG A 65 -6.02 0.05 19.40
CA ARG A 65 -4.88 -0.59 20.04
C ARG A 65 -4.73 -2.04 19.59
N CYS A 66 -3.48 -2.48 19.48
CA CYS A 66 -3.16 -3.86 19.17
C CYS A 66 -3.30 -4.73 20.43
N GLN A 67 -4.20 -5.71 20.40
CA GLN A 67 -4.44 -6.64 21.52
C GLN A 67 -3.29 -7.60 21.77
N ILE A 68 -2.42 -7.81 20.78
CA ILE A 68 -1.27 -8.71 20.85
C ILE A 68 0.07 -7.96 20.81
N TYR A 69 0.14 -6.76 21.39
CA TYR A 69 1.29 -5.84 21.25
C TYR A 69 2.67 -6.50 21.48
N GLU A 70 2.80 -7.33 22.52
CA GLU A 70 4.05 -8.05 22.83
C GLU A 70 4.34 -9.21 21.85
N LYS A 71 3.28 -9.83 21.31
CA LYS A 71 3.36 -10.96 20.38
C LYS A 71 3.25 -10.54 18.91
N ARG A 72 3.43 -9.25 18.62
CA ARG A 72 3.35 -8.71 17.25
C ARG A 72 4.34 -9.39 16.31
N PRO A 73 3.98 -9.63 15.03
CA PRO A 73 4.91 -10.09 14.01
C PRO A 73 6.08 -9.12 13.80
N LEU A 74 7.18 -9.61 13.21
CA LEU A 74 8.40 -8.83 12.98
C LEU A 74 8.13 -7.50 12.23
N VAL A 75 7.37 -7.55 11.14
CA VAL A 75 7.00 -6.36 10.36
C VAL A 75 6.30 -5.27 11.20
N CYS A 76 5.50 -5.66 12.19
CA CYS A 76 4.83 -4.72 13.09
C CYS A 76 5.76 -4.19 14.19
N ARG A 77 6.81 -4.94 14.53
CA ARG A 77 7.84 -4.54 15.51
C ARG A 77 8.87 -3.60 14.89
N GLU A 78 9.23 -3.84 13.63
CA GLU A 78 10.15 -3.03 12.83
C GLU A 78 9.49 -1.78 12.23
N HIS A 79 8.18 -1.60 12.44
CA HIS A 79 7.46 -0.45 11.92
C HIS A 79 8.00 0.87 12.49
N ASP A 80 8.62 1.68 11.62
CA ASP A 80 9.13 2.99 11.97
C ASP A 80 8.02 4.04 11.97
N THR A 81 7.86 4.72 13.10
CA THR A 81 6.88 5.78 13.27
C THR A 81 7.29 7.13 12.68
N THR A 82 8.55 7.32 12.33
CA THR A 82 9.08 8.56 11.76
C THR A 82 8.65 8.74 10.30
N ASP A 83 8.58 7.63 9.55
CA ASP A 83 8.11 7.60 8.15
C ASP A 83 6.66 7.10 8.02
N CYS A 84 5.87 7.25 9.07
CA CYS A 84 4.47 6.85 9.07
C CYS A 84 3.62 7.88 8.32
N GLU A 85 2.47 7.46 7.75
CA GLU A 85 1.53 8.32 6.99
C GLU A 85 1.05 9.55 7.78
N ARG A 86 1.22 9.54 9.10
CA ARG A 86 0.90 10.64 10.01
C ARG A 86 2.12 11.47 10.44
N GLY A 87 3.34 10.93 10.32
CA GLY A 87 4.59 11.56 10.75
C GLY A 87 5.32 12.30 9.62
N SER A 88 5.40 11.74 8.42
CA SER A 88 6.20 12.31 7.32
C SER A 88 5.41 13.19 6.35
N GLY A 89 4.07 13.16 6.37
CA GLY A 89 3.22 13.95 5.46
C GLY A 89 3.42 13.66 3.97
N LYS A 90 4.34 12.74 3.62
CA LYS A 90 4.78 12.38 2.28
C LYS A 90 5.16 10.90 2.29
N PHE A 91 4.17 10.01 2.20
CA PHE A 91 4.44 8.76 1.51
C PHE A 91 4.64 9.13 0.04
N ASP A 92 5.91 9.28 -0.36
CA ASP A 92 6.30 9.76 -1.68
C ASP A 92 6.17 8.61 -2.67
N HIS A 93 4.93 8.22 -2.94
CA HIS A 93 4.63 7.24 -3.98
C HIS A 93 4.79 7.92 -5.34
N ASP A 94 5.63 7.34 -6.20
CA ASP A 94 5.79 7.79 -7.59
C ASP A 94 4.44 7.76 -8.32
N TYR A 95 3.65 6.70 -8.06
CA TYR A 95 2.32 6.49 -8.63
C TYR A 95 1.44 5.67 -7.67
N VAL A 96 0.15 5.96 -7.64
CA VAL A 96 -0.87 5.17 -6.92
C VAL A 96 -2.05 4.93 -7.87
N PHE A 97 -2.48 3.67 -7.96
CA PHE A 97 -3.61 3.21 -8.77
C PHE A 97 -4.66 2.58 -7.85
N ARG A 98 -5.88 3.10 -7.90
CA ARG A 98 -7.04 2.63 -7.11
C ARG A 98 -8.04 1.85 -7.94
N ASN A 99 -7.93 1.93 -9.25
CA ASN A 99 -8.82 1.31 -10.22
C ASN A 99 -8.11 1.14 -11.57
N MET A 100 -8.78 0.46 -12.49
CA MET A 100 -8.24 0.18 -13.82
C MET A 100 -8.05 1.47 -14.65
N GLU A 101 -8.93 2.45 -14.48
CA GLU A 101 -8.91 3.70 -15.26
C GLU A 101 -7.65 4.54 -14.97
N GLU A 102 -7.29 4.67 -13.69
CA GLU A 102 -6.05 5.32 -13.24
C GLU A 102 -4.83 4.60 -13.80
N PHE A 103 -4.86 3.26 -13.80
CA PHE A 103 -3.77 2.45 -14.32
C PHE A 103 -3.62 2.57 -15.84
N ASP A 104 -4.71 2.51 -16.59
CA ASP A 104 -4.71 2.65 -18.05
C ASP A 104 -4.29 4.05 -18.49
N LYS A 105 -4.60 5.09 -17.71
CA LYS A 105 -4.06 6.44 -17.94
C LYS A 105 -2.54 6.45 -17.81
N TYR A 106 -1.99 5.78 -16.79
CA TYR A 106 -0.54 5.65 -16.62
C TYR A 106 0.12 4.90 -17.77
N LEU A 107 -0.44 3.77 -18.19
CA LEU A 107 0.11 2.98 -19.32
C LEU A 107 0.09 3.81 -20.60
N ARG A 108 -0.98 4.53 -20.90
CA ARG A 108 -1.06 5.41 -22.08
C ARG A 108 0.05 6.45 -22.09
N VAL A 109 0.27 7.17 -20.98
CA VAL A 109 1.34 8.19 -20.90
C VAL A 109 2.73 7.58 -20.97
N ARG A 110 2.94 6.43 -20.33
CA ARG A 110 4.26 5.76 -20.30
C ARG A 110 4.65 5.17 -21.66
N PHE A 111 3.70 4.62 -22.40
CA PHE A 111 3.94 4.00 -23.70
C PHE A 111 3.76 4.94 -24.90
N SER A 112 3.03 6.05 -24.76
CA SER A 112 3.01 7.11 -25.81
C SER A 112 4.35 7.82 -25.94
N ARG A 113 5.12 7.93 -24.85
CA ARG A 113 6.48 8.49 -24.81
C ARG A 113 7.58 7.56 -25.37
N ARG A 114 7.23 6.34 -25.79
CA ARG A 114 8.15 5.34 -26.37
C ARG A 114 8.01 5.20 -27.89
N LYS A 115 7.14 5.99 -28.52
CA LYS A 115 7.06 6.19 -29.96
C LYS A 115 7.72 7.51 -30.31
#